data_AF-A0A371E7L4-F1
#
_entry.id   AF-A0A371E7L4-F1
#
_cell.length_a   1.000
_cell.length_b   1.000
_cell.length_c   1.000
_cell.angle_alpha   90.00
_cell.angle_beta   90.00
_cell.angle_gamma   90.00
#
_symmetry.space_group_name_H-M   'P 1'
#
loop_
_entity.id
_entity.type
_entity.pdbx_description
1 polymer ?
#
loop_
_entity_poly.entity_id
_entity_poly.type
_entity_poly.pdbx_seq_one_letter_code
_entity_poly.pdbx_strand_id
1 'polypeptide(L)' 'MNSSVMLVILVPKKDGTWTMCIDCRLINNIIVPHPCLNDLLDELYGSQIFCIVNLRSGYH' A
#
# COMPACT_ATOMS: atom_id res chain seq x y z
N MET A 1 20.87 16.15 -4.92
CA MET A 1 20.30 14.79 -4.86
C MET A 1 19.89 14.53 -3.42
N ASN A 2 18.60 14.58 -3.10
CA ASN A 2 18.12 14.31 -1.75
C ASN A 2 18.21 12.80 -1.50
N SER A 3 19.16 12.38 -0.67
CA SER A 3 19.28 10.98 -0.26
C SER A 3 18.11 10.65 0.68
N SER A 4 17.13 9.89 0.18
CA SER A 4 16.01 9.44 0.99
C SER A 4 16.33 8.04 1.53
N VAL A 5 16.43 7.90 2.84
CA VAL A 5 16.68 6.63 3.51
C VAL A 5 15.34 5.96 3.76
N MET A 6 15.15 4.75 3.22
CA MET A 6 13.97 3.91 3.47
C MET A 6 14.36 2.73 4.36
N LEU A 7 13.58 2.48 5.40
CA LEU A 7 13.79 1.33 6.27
C LEU A 7 13.28 0.06 5.56
N VAL A 8 14.10 -0.98 5.54
CA VAL A 8 13.72 -2.30 5.03
C VAL A 8 13.55 -3.25 6.22
N ILE A 9 12.39 -3.89 6.29
CA ILE A 9 12.02 -4.83 7.34
C ILE A 9 11.84 -6.20 6.69
N LEU A 10 12.52 -7.22 7.24
CA LEU A 10 12.31 -8.61 6.85
C LEU A 10 11.25 -9.22 7.77
N VAL A 11 10.14 -9.65 7.18
CA VAL A 11 9.03 -10.27 7.91
C VAL A 11 9.01 -11.77 7.60
N PRO A 12 9.09 -12.63 8.63
CA PRO A 12 8.97 -14.08 8.44
C PRO A 12 7.51 -14.45 8.18
N LYS A 13 7.29 -15.34 7.21
CA LYS A 13 5.98 -15.91 6.89
C LYS A 13 5.79 -17.25 7.60
N LYS A 14 4.53 -17.68 7.72
CA LYS A 14 4.14 -18.97 8.32
C LYS A 14 4.65 -20.18 7.52
N ASP A 15 4.92 -20.02 6.23
CA ASP A 15 5.45 -21.06 5.35
C ASP A 15 7.00 -21.15 5.40
N GLY A 16 7.66 -20.41 6.29
CA GLY A 16 9.11 -20.40 6.46
C GLY A 16 9.86 -19.48 5.50
N THR A 17 9.16 -18.82 4.58
CA THR A 17 9.76 -17.84 3.67
C THR A 17 9.85 -16.45 4.31
N TRP A 18 10.66 -15.55 3.74
CA TRP A 18 10.79 -14.17 4.20
C TRP A 18 10.23 -13.21 3.17
N THR A 19 9.59 -12.13 3.62
CA THR A 19 9.17 -11.04 2.73
C THR A 19 9.89 -9.76 3.11
N MET A 20 10.47 -9.12 2.10
CA MET A 20 11.06 -7.81 2.24
C MET A 20 9.94 -6.76 2.19
N CYS A 21 9.73 -6.07 3.30
CA CYS A 21 8.79 -4.96 3.41
C CYS A 21 9.61 -3.66 3.47
N ILE A 22 9.33 -2.74 2.55
CA ILE A 22 9.92 -1.40 2.57
C ILE A 22 8.96 -0.49 3.34
N ASP A 23 9.45 0.18 4.37
CA ASP A 23 8.68 1.16 5.13
C ASP A 23 8.58 2.47 4.34
N CYS A 24 7.50 2.59 3.57
CA CYS A 24 7.22 3.73 2.71
C CYS A 24 6.41 4.83 3.40
N ARG A 25 6.30 4.86 4.73
CA ARG A 25 5.46 5.86 5.44
C ARG A 25 5.83 7.31 5.09
N LEU A 26 7.12 7.60 4.93
CA LEU A 26 7.58 8.92 4.50
C LEU A 26 7.15 9.27 3.07
N ILE A 27 7.13 8.28 2.17
CA ILE A 27 6.69 8.45 0.78
C ILE A 27 5.18 8.69 0.73
N ASN A 28 4.40 7.95 1.51
CA ASN A 28 2.93 8.09 1.54
C ASN A 28 2.47 9.49 1.98
N ASN A 29 3.28 10.20 2.77
CA ASN A 29 2.99 11.59 3.15
C ASN A 29 3.30 12.61 2.03
N ILE A 30 4.12 12.24 1.05
CA ILE A 30 4.51 13.09 -0.08
C ILE A 30 3.61 12.81 -1.29
N ILE A 31 3.23 11.54 -1.49
CA ILE A 31 2.36 11.12 -2.57
C ILE A 31 0.90 11.36 -2.18
N VAL A 32 0.30 12.38 -2.79
CA VAL A 32 -1.15 12.59 -2.70
C VAL A 32 -1.85 11.45 -3.45
N PRO A 33 -2.85 10.78 -2.85
CA PRO A 33 -3.62 9.76 -3.53
C PRO A 33 -4.24 10.31 -4.81
N HIS A 34 -4.27 9.48 -5.85
CA HIS A 34 -4.83 9.88 -7.15
C HIS A 34 -6.31 10.29 -6.95
N PRO A 35 -6.80 11.40 -7.55
CA PRO A 35 -8.15 11.91 -7.29
C PRO A 35 -9.27 10.87 -7.42
N CYS A 36 -9.19 10.01 -8.44
CA CYS A 36 -10.13 8.89 -8.63
C CYS A 36 -10.19 7.92 -7.44
N LEU A 37 -9.08 7.69 -6.72
CA LEU A 37 -9.10 6.87 -5.50
C LEU A 37 -9.87 7.56 -4.36
N ASN A 38 -9.77 8.88 -4.25
CA ASN A 38 -10.50 9.61 -3.21
C ASN A 38 -12.01 9.59 -3.49
N ASP A 39 -12.42 9.81 -4.74
CA ASP A 39 -13.83 9.76 -5.13
C ASP A 39 -14.43 8.37 -4.85
N LEU A 40 -13.70 7.30 -5.17
CA LEU A 40 -14.11 5.92 -4.86
C LEU A 40 -14.18 5.65 -3.34
N LEU A 41 -13.27 6.24 -2.56
CA LEU A 41 -13.29 6.10 -1.10
C LEU A 41 -14.45 6.87 -0.46
N ASP A 42 -14.79 8.05 -0.99
CA ASP A 42 -15.95 8.82 -0.57
C ASP A 42 -17.26 8.10 -0.92
N GLU A 43 -17.34 7.44 -2.08
CA GLU A 43 -18.50 6.60 -2.43
C GLU A 43 -18.65 5.37 -1.52
N LEU A 44 -17.53 4.82 -1.03
CA LEU A 44 -17.53 3.74 -0.05
C LEU A 44 -17.88 4.23 1.36
N TYR A 45 -17.76 5.53 1.64
CA TYR A 45 -18.04 6.10 2.95
C TYR A 45 -19.53 5.99 3.27
N GLY A 46 -19.87 5.10 4.22
CA GLY A 46 -21.24 4.80 4.62
C GLY A 46 -21.78 3.47 4.11
N SER A 47 -21.03 2.74 3.30
CA SER A 47 -21.39 1.37 2.94
C SER A 47 -21.26 0.42 4.14
N GLN A 48 -22.27 -0.43 4.35
CA GLN A 48 -22.23 -1.46 5.39
C GLN A 48 -21.43 -2.69 4.93
N ILE A 49 -21.33 -2.93 3.62
CA ILE A 49 -20.69 -4.11 3.03
C ILE A 49 -19.98 -3.70 1.74
N PHE A 50 -18.69 -4.01 1.65
CA PHE A 50 -17.88 -3.85 0.44
C PHE A 50 -16.93 -5.04 0.29
N CYS A 51 -16.47 -5.27 -0.94
CA CYS A 51 -15.53 -6.34 -1.25
C CYS A 51 -14.28 -5.76 -1.91
N ILE A 52 -13.12 -5.98 -1.32
CA ILE A 52 -11.83 -5.59 -1.91
C ILE A 52 -11.33 -6.74 -2.78
N VAL A 53 -11.19 -6.49 -4.08
CA VAL A 53 -10.62 -7.44 -5.04
C VAL A 53 -9.14 -7.12 -5.25
N ASN A 54 -8.26 -8.04 -4.86
CA ASN A 54 -6.82 -7.88 -5.04
C ASN A 54 -6.38 -8.52 -6.37
N LEU A 55 -6.05 -7.70 -7.37
CA LEU A 55 -5.51 -8.15 -8.65
C LEU A 55 -3.97 -8.28 -8.55
N ARG A 56 -3.46 -9.51 -8.47
CA ARG A 56 -2.00 -9.77 -8.41
C ARG A 56 -1.24 -9.53 -9.72
N SER A 57 -1.94 -9.29 -10.83
CA SER A 57 -1.33 -9.21 -12.17
C SER A 57 -0.66 -7.87 -12.48
N GLY A 58 -0.76 -6.87 -11.60
CA GLY A 58 -0.27 -5.51 -11.84
C GLY A 58 1.16 -5.21 -11.37
N TYR A 59 1.82 -6.14 -10.68
CA TYR A 59 3.17 -5.94 -10.14
C TYR A 59 4.14 -6.97 -10.74
N HIS A 60 4.97 -6.52 -11.69
CA HIS A 60 6.17 -7.21 -12.16
C HIS A 60 7.33 -6.22 -12.14
#